data_AF-A0A914R2G7-F1
#
_entry.id   AF-A0A914R2G7-F1
#
_cell.length_a   1.000
_cell.length_b   1.000
_cell.length_c   1.000
_cell.angle_alpha   90.00
_cell.angle_beta   90.00
_cell.angle_gamma   90.00
#
_symmetry.space_group_name_H-M   'P 1'
#
loop_
_entity.id
_entity.type
_entity.pdbx_description
1 polymer ?
#
loop_
_entity_poly.entity_id
_entity_poly.type
_entity_poly.pdbx_seq_one_letter_code
_entity_poly.pdbx_strand_id
1 'polypeptide(L)'
;MDGIWIERIEKWRHEILQTKRILIPVISNLLLTLTGWYFVYNCETDPNSLAYYLLDSRHNFTTGSDLYDGALNGVICVSLLAFMSFFMLLVAIYNFKRLIKAWLSISCLLIIFGISALFARDVFIKIGITEYLWIWTIAASGIYGIGGVAVFFSEKFPLWLHQFYVVTNCAIVSLYYLRMLPAHTTWFLLCAITLWDAFAVLAPQGPLNLITGCAENYSDNVNSSIFNVYC
;
A
#
# COMPACT_ATOMS: atom_id res chain seq x y z
N MET A 1 46.56 0.91 -16.28
CA MET A 1 45.72 -0.12 -15.61
C MET A 1 44.64 0.54 -14.74
N ASP A 2 44.68 1.87 -14.61
CA ASP A 2 43.94 2.66 -13.64
C ASP A 2 42.55 3.09 -14.14
N GLY A 3 42.34 3.16 -15.45
CA GLY A 3 41.05 3.53 -16.05
C GLY A 3 39.92 2.52 -15.79
N ILE A 4 40.21 1.22 -15.82
CA ILE A 4 39.22 0.15 -15.58
C ILE A 4 38.72 0.19 -14.13
N TRP A 5 39.61 0.49 -13.18
CA TRP A 5 39.25 0.60 -11.76
C TRP A 5 38.41 1.83 -11.49
N ILE A 6 38.73 2.97 -12.12
CA ILE A 6 37.93 4.20 -12.01
C ILE A 6 36.52 3.98 -12.56
N GLU A 7 36.38 3.43 -13.76
CA GLU A 7 35.07 3.14 -14.38
C GLU A 7 34.23 2.20 -13.52
N ARG A 8 34.87 1.16 -12.96
CA ARG A 8 34.21 0.23 -12.03
C ARG A 8 33.74 0.97 -10.77
N ILE A 9 34.58 1.81 -10.16
CA ILE A 9 34.23 2.61 -8.97
C ILE A 9 33.05 3.55 -9.27
N GLU A 10 33.03 4.20 -10.44
CA GLU A 10 31.93 5.07 -10.85
C GLU A 10 30.62 4.28 -10.99
N LYS A 11 30.67 3.11 -11.65
CA LYS A 11 29.54 2.20 -11.75
C LYS A 11 29.02 1.81 -10.37
N TRP A 12 29.88 1.34 -9.46
CA TRP A 12 29.48 0.99 -8.10
C TRP A 12 28.88 2.18 -7.35
N ARG A 13 29.44 3.38 -7.51
CA ARG A 13 28.89 4.61 -6.91
C ARG A 13 27.48 4.89 -7.41
N HIS A 14 27.23 4.74 -8.71
CA HIS A 14 25.89 4.91 -9.29
C HIS A 14 24.89 3.88 -8.77
N GLU A 15 25.26 2.59 -8.75
CA GLU A 15 24.43 1.50 -8.22
C GLU A 15 24.11 1.70 -6.73
N ILE A 16 25.11 2.12 -5.92
CA ILE A 16 24.93 2.39 -4.49
C ILE A 16 24.02 3.60 -4.28
N LEU A 17 24.16 4.67 -5.07
CA LEU A 17 23.30 5.85 -4.98
C LEU A 17 21.85 5.52 -5.36
N GLN A 18 21.64 4.70 -6.39
CA GLN A 18 20.33 4.20 -6.79
C GLN A 18 19.72 3.34 -5.69
N THR A 19 20.48 2.38 -5.17
CA THR A 19 20.05 1.49 -4.07
C THR A 19 19.65 2.31 -2.84
N LYS A 20 20.48 3.28 -2.44
CA LYS A 20 20.20 4.16 -1.30
C LYS A 20 18.90 4.94 -1.50
N ARG A 21 18.64 5.45 -2.71
CA ARG A 21 17.42 6.21 -3.02
C ARG A 21 16.16 5.38 -2.85
N ILE A 22 16.20 4.08 -3.18
CA ILE A 22 15.06 3.15 -3.03
C ILE A 22 14.95 2.65 -1.59
N LEU A 23 16.08 2.41 -0.93
CA LEU A 23 16.11 1.81 0.40
C LEU A 23 15.58 2.76 1.50
N ILE A 24 15.87 4.06 1.41
CA ILE A 24 15.45 5.07 2.39
C ILE A 24 13.92 5.09 2.64
N PRO A 25 13.05 5.22 1.62
CA PRO A 25 11.60 5.25 1.83
C PRO A 25 11.07 3.92 2.40
N VAL A 26 11.66 2.78 2.01
CA VAL A 26 11.26 1.45 2.52
C VAL A 26 11.60 1.30 4.00
N ILE A 27 12.81 1.66 4.41
CA ILE A 27 13.21 1.64 5.83
C ILE A 27 12.34 2.62 6.62
N SER A 28 12.07 3.81 6.09
CA SER A 28 11.19 4.78 6.75
C SER A 28 9.78 4.22 6.97
N ASN A 29 9.22 3.53 5.98
CA ASN A 29 7.91 2.90 6.08
C ASN A 29 7.89 1.79 7.15
N LEU A 30 8.91 0.93 7.16
CA LEU A 30 9.06 -0.14 8.15
C LEU A 30 9.17 0.42 9.57
N LEU A 31 10.00 1.44 9.78
CA LEU A 31 10.15 2.10 11.07
C LEU A 31 8.85 2.75 11.55
N LEU A 32 8.15 3.46 10.66
CA LEU A 32 6.89 4.13 10.98
C LEU A 32 5.80 3.12 11.35
N THR A 33 5.70 2.03 10.58
CA THR A 33 4.76 0.93 10.84
C THR A 33 5.08 0.26 12.18
N LEU A 34 6.34 -0.11 12.43
CA LEU A 34 6.72 -0.77 13.68
C LEU A 34 6.50 0.13 14.90
N THR A 35 6.86 1.41 14.80
CA THR A 35 6.68 2.39 15.88
C THR A 35 5.19 2.59 16.18
N GLY A 36 4.36 2.74 15.15
CA GLY A 36 2.91 2.85 15.32
C GLY A 36 2.29 1.59 15.94
N TRP A 37 2.76 0.40 15.54
CA TRP A 37 2.24 -0.86 16.05
C TRP A 37 2.56 -1.06 17.53
N TYR A 38 3.80 -0.79 17.92
CA TYR A 38 4.23 -0.86 19.30
C TYR A 38 3.56 0.22 20.16
N PHE A 39 3.58 1.48 19.73
CA PHE A 39 3.13 2.61 20.55
C PHE A 39 1.61 2.67 20.69
N VAL A 40 0.86 2.51 19.59
CA VAL A 40 -0.60 2.67 19.60
C VAL A 40 -1.27 1.38 20.04
N TYR A 41 -0.82 0.25 19.52
CA TYR A 41 -1.52 -1.03 19.64
C TYR A 41 -0.82 -2.07 20.52
N ASN A 42 0.33 -1.76 21.14
CA ASN A 42 1.10 -2.70 21.98
C ASN A 42 1.38 -4.06 21.29
N CYS A 43 1.48 -4.08 19.96
CA CYS A 43 1.61 -5.30 19.15
C CYS A 43 0.42 -6.28 19.25
N GLU A 44 -0.75 -5.82 19.70
CA GLU A 44 -1.97 -6.64 19.79
C GLU A 44 -2.82 -6.49 18.52
N THR A 45 -3.42 -7.60 18.09
CA THR A 45 -4.40 -7.64 17.00
C THR A 45 -5.81 -7.49 17.57
N ASP A 46 -6.67 -6.70 16.94
CA ASP A 46 -8.02 -6.50 17.46
C ASP A 46 -8.97 -7.62 17.02
N PRO A 47 -9.59 -8.35 17.97
CA PRO A 47 -10.50 -9.44 17.64
C PRO A 47 -11.81 -8.95 17.02
N ASN A 48 -12.22 -7.69 17.26
CA ASN A 48 -13.56 -7.17 16.92
C ASN A 48 -13.66 -6.60 15.49
N SER A 49 -12.79 -7.01 14.58
CA SER A 49 -12.63 -6.35 13.28
C SER A 49 -12.76 -7.35 12.11
N LEU A 50 -12.19 -7.09 10.92
CA LEU A 50 -12.36 -7.88 9.67
C LEU A 50 -12.30 -9.42 9.90
N ALA A 51 -11.58 -9.84 10.95
CA ALA A 51 -11.62 -11.15 11.59
C ALA A 51 -13.02 -11.79 11.79
N TYR A 52 -14.11 -11.03 11.97
CA TYR A 52 -15.47 -11.59 12.11
C TYR A 52 -15.94 -12.33 10.85
N TYR A 53 -15.49 -11.88 9.68
CA TYR A 53 -15.83 -12.50 8.39
C TYR A 53 -14.82 -13.56 7.94
N LEU A 54 -13.70 -13.69 8.65
CA LEU A 54 -12.67 -14.69 8.40
C LEU A 54 -12.90 -15.91 9.30
N LEU A 55 -12.44 -17.09 8.87
CA LEU A 55 -12.43 -18.26 9.74
C LEU A 55 -11.39 -18.04 10.84
N ASP A 56 -11.81 -18.04 12.09
CA ASP A 56 -10.93 -17.89 13.25
C ASP A 56 -11.58 -18.65 14.40
N SER A 57 -10.83 -19.49 15.11
CA SER A 57 -11.32 -20.21 16.29
C SER A 57 -11.79 -19.30 17.41
N ARG A 58 -11.42 -18.00 17.39
CA ARG A 58 -11.97 -16.99 18.29
C ARG A 58 -13.41 -16.57 17.97
N HIS A 59 -13.91 -16.90 16.78
CA HIS A 59 -15.24 -16.55 16.30
C HIS A 59 -16.00 -17.82 15.86
N ASN A 60 -17.34 -17.74 15.77
CA ASN A 60 -18.23 -18.91 15.70
C ASN A 60 -18.05 -19.84 14.47
N PHE A 61 -17.16 -19.51 13.51
CA PHE A 61 -16.88 -20.28 12.30
C PHE A 61 -15.43 -20.77 12.30
N THR A 62 -15.23 -22.05 12.65
CA THR A 62 -13.93 -22.72 12.62
C THR A 62 -14.04 -24.10 11.95
N THR A 63 -12.97 -24.51 11.27
CA THR A 63 -12.80 -25.88 10.76
C THR A 63 -12.28 -26.83 11.85
N GLY A 64 -12.00 -26.32 13.06
CA GLY A 64 -11.46 -27.06 14.19
C GLY A 64 -9.93 -27.01 14.31
N SER A 65 -9.27 -26.23 13.44
CA SER A 65 -7.81 -26.07 13.46
C SER A 65 -7.37 -24.74 12.86
N ASP A 66 -6.70 -23.92 13.67
CA ASP A 66 -6.25 -22.55 13.31
C ASP A 66 -5.37 -22.51 12.05
N LEU A 67 -4.61 -23.58 11.82
CA LEU A 67 -3.73 -23.70 10.65
C LEU A 67 -4.54 -23.79 9.34
N TYR A 68 -5.59 -24.60 9.32
CA TYR A 68 -6.43 -24.77 8.14
C TYR A 68 -7.32 -23.55 7.91
N ASP A 69 -7.83 -22.95 8.99
CA ASP A 69 -8.61 -21.71 8.92
C ASP A 69 -7.75 -20.57 8.35
N GLY A 70 -6.52 -20.40 8.84
CA GLY A 70 -5.57 -19.42 8.32
C GLY A 70 -5.19 -19.65 6.86
N ALA A 71 -4.97 -20.90 6.45
CA ALA A 71 -4.64 -21.25 5.07
C ALA A 71 -5.82 -20.96 4.12
N LEU A 72 -7.05 -21.34 4.49
CA LEU A 72 -8.25 -21.11 3.70
C LEU A 72 -8.53 -19.61 3.53
N ASN A 73 -8.45 -18.85 4.63
CA ASN A 73 -8.58 -17.39 4.58
C ASN A 73 -7.55 -16.76 3.63
N GLY A 74 -6.28 -17.18 3.73
CA GLY A 74 -5.22 -16.68 2.86
C GLY A 74 -5.52 -16.92 1.38
N VAL A 75 -5.97 -18.13 1.01
CA VAL A 75 -6.34 -18.47 -0.37
C VAL A 75 -7.54 -17.63 -0.85
N ILE A 76 -8.57 -17.47 -0.03
CA ILE A 76 -9.74 -16.65 -0.38
C ILE A 76 -9.32 -15.18 -0.59
N CYS A 77 -8.52 -14.62 0.31
CA CYS A 77 -8.01 -13.26 0.20
C CYS A 77 -7.20 -13.05 -1.08
N VAL A 78 -6.26 -13.96 -1.41
CA VAL A 78 -5.48 -13.86 -2.67
C VAL A 78 -6.37 -14.02 -3.89
N SER A 79 -7.36 -14.92 -3.85
CA SER A 79 -8.30 -15.10 -4.96
C SER A 79 -9.10 -13.82 -5.23
N LEU A 80 -9.55 -13.13 -4.18
CA LEU A 80 -10.22 -11.83 -4.29
C LEU A 80 -9.29 -10.74 -4.83
N LEU A 81 -8.05 -10.68 -4.35
CA LEU A 81 -7.05 -9.74 -4.86
C LEU A 81 -6.78 -9.98 -6.35
N ALA A 82 -6.57 -11.23 -6.76
CA ALA A 82 -6.38 -11.61 -8.15
C ALA A 82 -7.58 -11.19 -9.02
N PHE A 83 -8.80 -11.47 -8.56
CA PHE A 83 -10.03 -11.05 -9.25
C PHE A 83 -10.08 -9.53 -9.45
N MET A 84 -9.82 -8.75 -8.40
CA MET A 84 -9.81 -7.28 -8.48
C MET A 84 -8.70 -6.76 -9.40
N SER A 85 -7.52 -7.38 -9.39
CA SER A 85 -6.41 -7.05 -10.30
C SER A 85 -6.78 -7.31 -11.76
N PHE A 86 -7.37 -8.46 -12.08
CA PHE A 86 -7.84 -8.74 -13.44
C PHE A 86 -8.98 -7.82 -13.87
N PHE A 87 -9.91 -7.49 -12.97
CA PHE A 87 -10.98 -6.53 -13.25
C PHE A 87 -10.41 -5.16 -13.61
N MET A 88 -9.50 -4.62 -12.80
CA MET A 88 -8.83 -3.35 -13.08
C MET A 88 -8.03 -3.39 -14.37
N LEU A 89 -7.35 -4.50 -14.65
CA LEU A 89 -6.65 -4.70 -15.90
C LEU A 89 -7.60 -4.71 -17.10
N LEU A 90 -8.71 -5.42 -17.00
CA LEU A 90 -9.71 -5.50 -18.05
C LEU A 90 -10.24 -4.11 -18.38
N VAL A 91 -10.60 -3.32 -17.36
CA VAL A 91 -10.99 -1.91 -17.53
C VAL A 91 -9.92 -1.09 -18.25
N ALA A 92 -8.63 -1.34 -17.95
CA ALA A 92 -7.51 -0.69 -18.63
C ALA A 92 -7.43 -1.07 -20.11
N ILE A 93 -7.59 -2.34 -20.46
CA ILE A 93 -7.60 -2.82 -21.85
C ILE A 93 -8.80 -2.23 -22.62
N TYR A 94 -9.96 -2.12 -22.00
CA TYR A 94 -11.14 -1.47 -22.60
C TYR A 94 -11.04 0.06 -22.68
N ASN A 95 -9.88 0.67 -22.35
CA ASN A 95 -9.62 2.10 -22.45
C ASN A 95 -10.58 3.01 -21.66
N PHE A 96 -11.21 2.51 -20.58
CA PHE A 96 -12.08 3.31 -19.71
C PHE A 96 -11.28 4.19 -18.74
N LYS A 97 -10.48 5.13 -19.29
CA LYS A 97 -9.57 6.01 -18.52
C LYS A 97 -10.27 6.79 -17.40
N ARG A 98 -11.51 7.23 -17.62
CA ARG A 98 -12.31 7.93 -16.59
C ARG A 98 -12.64 7.02 -15.41
N LEU A 99 -12.93 5.74 -15.63
CA LEU A 99 -13.26 4.80 -14.57
C LEU A 99 -12.03 4.47 -13.73
N ILE A 100 -10.88 4.25 -14.37
CA ILE A 100 -9.59 4.01 -13.69
C ILE A 100 -9.23 5.22 -12.81
N LYS A 101 -9.30 6.44 -13.38
CA LYS A 101 -9.01 7.67 -12.63
C LYS A 101 -9.98 7.84 -11.46
N ALA A 102 -11.27 7.60 -11.65
CA ALA A 102 -12.26 7.69 -10.57
C ALA A 102 -11.99 6.65 -9.48
N TRP A 103 -11.71 5.40 -9.86
CA TRP A 103 -11.42 4.31 -8.92
C TRP A 103 -10.18 4.57 -8.07
N LEU A 104 -9.06 4.94 -8.71
CA LEU A 104 -7.82 5.30 -8.01
C LEU A 104 -8.01 6.52 -7.11
N SER A 105 -8.73 7.54 -7.59
CA SER A 105 -9.04 8.75 -6.82
C SER A 105 -9.87 8.43 -5.57
N ILE A 106 -10.95 7.65 -5.71
CA ILE A 106 -11.79 7.24 -4.58
C ILE A 106 -10.98 6.40 -3.59
N SER A 107 -10.16 5.46 -4.07
CA SER A 107 -9.31 4.64 -3.21
C SER A 107 -8.32 5.48 -2.42
N CYS A 108 -7.68 6.45 -3.07
CA CYS A 108 -6.76 7.40 -2.43
C CYS A 108 -7.48 8.24 -1.36
N LEU A 109 -8.67 8.77 -1.66
CA LEU A 109 -9.49 9.53 -0.71
C LEU A 109 -9.91 8.68 0.49
N LEU A 110 -10.30 7.42 0.29
CA LEU A 110 -10.67 6.50 1.37
C LEU A 110 -9.50 6.20 2.31
N ILE A 111 -8.28 6.11 1.79
CA ILE A 111 -7.09 5.94 2.63
C ILE A 111 -6.81 7.22 3.42
N ILE A 112 -6.77 8.35 2.72
CA ILE A 112 -6.39 9.65 3.28
C ILE A 112 -7.37 10.16 4.33
N PHE A 113 -8.67 9.91 4.18
CA PHE A 113 -9.68 10.32 5.16
C PHE A 113 -10.15 9.16 6.05
N GLY A 114 -10.44 7.99 5.47
CA GLY A 114 -11.04 6.88 6.21
C GLY A 114 -10.05 6.16 7.10
N ILE A 115 -9.01 5.58 6.50
CA ILE A 115 -8.01 4.79 7.24
C ILE A 115 -7.20 5.67 8.20
N SER A 116 -6.86 6.90 7.78
CA SER A 116 -6.21 7.87 8.67
C SER A 116 -7.08 8.29 9.86
N ALA A 117 -8.40 8.43 9.70
CA ALA A 117 -9.31 8.76 10.79
C ALA A 117 -9.41 7.62 11.81
N LEU A 118 -9.44 6.36 11.35
CA LEU A 118 -9.38 5.21 12.25
C LEU A 118 -8.12 5.26 13.09
N PHE A 119 -6.95 5.43 12.46
CA PHE A 119 -5.68 5.54 13.16
C PHE A 119 -5.64 6.73 14.13
N ALA A 120 -6.12 7.91 13.72
CA ALA A 120 -6.18 9.09 14.57
C ALA A 120 -7.06 8.86 15.81
N ARG A 121 -8.21 8.20 15.64
CA ARG A 121 -9.09 7.80 16.75
C ARG A 121 -8.35 6.93 17.76
N ASP A 122 -7.66 5.89 17.29
CA ASP A 122 -6.95 4.96 18.18
C ASP A 122 -5.78 5.66 18.92
N VAL A 123 -5.08 6.57 18.24
CA VAL A 123 -4.06 7.42 18.86
C VAL A 123 -4.66 8.30 19.97
N PHE A 124 -5.81 8.94 19.73
CA PHE A 124 -6.46 9.78 20.74
C PHE A 124 -6.91 8.98 21.97
N ILE A 125 -7.48 7.79 21.77
CA ILE A 125 -7.83 6.88 22.86
C ILE A 125 -6.58 6.52 23.68
N LYS A 126 -5.46 6.21 23.00
CA LYS A 126 -4.20 5.84 23.65
C LYS A 126 -3.60 6.98 24.48
N ILE A 127 -3.72 8.22 24.01
CA ILE A 127 -3.24 9.42 24.72
C ILE A 127 -4.18 9.82 25.87
N GLY A 128 -5.35 9.20 25.99
CA GLY A 128 -6.35 9.49 27.03
C GLY A 128 -7.32 10.60 26.66
N ILE A 129 -7.38 11.01 25.38
CA ILE A 129 -8.35 11.97 24.86
C ILE A 129 -9.61 11.21 24.47
N THR A 130 -10.53 11.03 25.42
CA THR A 130 -11.81 10.34 25.20
C THR A 130 -13.00 11.29 25.10
N GLU A 131 -12.88 12.49 25.67
CA GLU A 131 -13.92 13.51 25.58
C GLU A 131 -13.97 14.11 24.16
N TYR A 132 -15.17 14.16 23.57
CA TYR A 132 -15.38 14.60 22.18
C TYR A 132 -14.48 13.92 21.14
N LEU A 133 -14.16 12.63 21.35
CA LEU A 133 -13.27 11.84 20.48
C LEU A 133 -13.59 11.97 18.98
N TRP A 134 -14.88 11.98 18.63
CA TRP A 134 -15.34 12.10 17.25
C TRP A 134 -14.97 13.46 16.63
N ILE A 135 -15.05 14.56 17.39
CA ILE A 135 -14.69 15.91 16.93
C ILE A 135 -13.19 15.96 16.66
N TRP A 136 -12.36 15.51 17.61
CA TRP A 136 -10.91 15.47 17.46
C TRP A 136 -10.46 14.61 16.28
N THR A 137 -11.11 13.46 16.10
CA THR A 137 -10.85 12.55 14.98
C THR A 137 -11.17 13.21 13.64
N ILE A 138 -12.34 13.85 13.51
CA ILE A 138 -12.74 14.56 12.28
C ILE A 138 -11.83 15.75 12.03
N ALA A 139 -11.46 16.51 13.05
CA ALA A 139 -10.55 17.64 12.90
C ALA A 139 -9.17 17.20 12.42
N ALA A 140 -8.58 16.17 13.05
CA ALA A 140 -7.27 15.66 12.68
C ALA A 140 -7.25 15.04 11.27
N SER A 141 -8.23 14.18 10.97
CA SER A 141 -8.37 13.58 9.63
C SER A 141 -8.75 14.60 8.56
N GLY A 142 -9.49 15.66 8.91
CA GLY A 142 -9.80 16.77 8.01
C GLY A 142 -8.56 17.57 7.64
N ILE A 143 -7.72 17.93 8.62
CA ILE A 143 -6.46 18.66 8.38
C ILE A 143 -5.50 17.81 7.54
N TYR A 144 -5.25 16.57 7.96
CA TYR A 144 -4.41 15.64 7.22
C TYR A 144 -4.97 15.36 5.83
N GLY A 145 -6.29 15.19 5.74
CA GLY A 145 -6.96 14.80 4.51
C GLY A 145 -7.02 15.89 3.46
N ILE A 146 -7.32 17.13 3.85
CA ILE A 146 -7.24 18.30 2.95
C ILE A 146 -5.80 18.49 2.47
N GLY A 147 -4.81 18.31 3.36
CA GLY A 147 -3.39 18.34 3.00
C GLY A 147 -3.03 17.25 1.97
N GLY A 148 -3.48 16.02 2.20
CA GLY A 148 -3.29 14.91 1.26
C GLY A 148 -3.93 15.18 -0.10
N VAL A 149 -5.18 15.65 -0.13
CA VAL A 149 -5.86 16.03 -1.37
C VAL A 149 -5.09 17.13 -2.11
N ALA A 150 -4.63 18.15 -1.40
CA ALA A 150 -3.84 19.20 -2.01
C ALA A 150 -2.57 18.63 -2.67
N VAL A 151 -1.85 17.75 -1.97
CA VAL A 151 -0.59 17.14 -2.44
C VAL A 151 -0.78 16.18 -3.63
N PHE A 152 -1.85 15.38 -3.65
CA PHE A 152 -2.09 14.40 -4.72
C PHE A 152 -2.79 15.00 -5.95
N PHE A 153 -3.67 15.99 -5.77
CA PHE A 153 -4.47 16.54 -6.87
C PHE A 153 -3.97 17.90 -7.38
N SER A 154 -2.98 18.52 -6.72
CA SER A 154 -2.38 19.77 -7.19
C SER A 154 -0.93 19.56 -7.63
N GLU A 155 -0.60 20.03 -8.82
CA GLU A 155 0.76 19.98 -9.38
C GLU A 155 1.75 20.97 -8.71
N LYS A 156 1.29 21.72 -7.71
CA LYS A 156 2.05 22.82 -7.08
C LYS A 156 2.98 22.36 -5.96
N PHE A 157 2.88 21.11 -5.51
CA PHE A 157 3.60 20.64 -4.33
C PHE A 157 4.92 19.95 -4.68
N PRO A 158 5.97 20.12 -3.85
CA PRO A 158 7.26 19.50 -4.09
C PRO A 158 7.19 17.97 -3.95
N LEU A 159 8.01 17.27 -4.74
CA LEU A 159 8.07 15.79 -4.77
C LEU A 159 8.30 15.16 -3.38
N TRP A 160 9.09 15.81 -2.52
CA TRP A 160 9.35 15.31 -1.18
C TRP A 160 8.09 15.21 -0.31
N LEU A 161 7.15 16.14 -0.46
CA LEU A 161 5.89 16.12 0.28
C LEU A 161 4.98 15.00 -0.24
N HIS A 162 4.96 14.77 -1.55
CA HIS A 162 4.25 13.63 -2.14
C HIS A 162 4.79 12.31 -1.60
N GLN A 163 6.11 12.13 -1.58
CA GLN A 163 6.77 10.94 -1.01
C GLN A 163 6.45 10.77 0.47
N PHE A 164 6.43 11.85 1.25
CA PHE A 164 6.05 11.80 2.67
C PHE A 164 4.61 11.28 2.87
N TYR A 165 3.64 11.78 2.10
CA TYR A 165 2.26 11.29 2.16
C TYR A 165 2.13 9.84 1.70
N VAL A 166 2.84 9.44 0.64
CA VAL A 166 2.85 8.05 0.16
C VAL A 166 3.39 7.12 1.24
N VAL A 167 4.55 7.42 1.84
CA VAL A 167 5.15 6.60 2.90
C VAL A 167 4.24 6.53 4.13
N THR A 168 3.66 7.66 4.54
CA THR A 168 2.76 7.72 5.70
C THR A 168 1.49 6.90 5.46
N ASN A 169 0.84 7.07 4.31
CA ASN A 169 -0.37 6.31 3.96
C ASN A 169 -0.08 4.80 3.86
N CYS A 170 1.06 4.43 3.28
CA CYS A 170 1.47 3.03 3.20
C CYS A 170 1.66 2.41 4.59
N ALA A 171 2.27 3.15 5.52
CA ALA A 171 2.45 2.69 6.90
C ALA A 171 1.10 2.53 7.63
N ILE A 172 0.19 3.50 7.50
CA ILE A 172 -1.13 3.43 8.16
C ILE A 172 -1.97 2.27 7.59
N VAL A 173 -1.94 2.05 6.27
CA VAL A 173 -2.63 0.90 5.65
C VAL A 173 -2.00 -0.43 6.09
N SER A 174 -0.67 -0.50 6.18
CA SER A 174 0.03 -1.69 6.68
C SER A 174 -0.34 -1.98 8.13
N LEU A 175 -0.39 -0.95 8.99
CA LEU A 175 -0.87 -1.04 10.36
C LEU A 175 -2.32 -1.53 10.45
N TYR A 176 -3.18 -1.01 9.58
CA TYR A 176 -4.57 -1.45 9.50
C TYR A 176 -4.63 -2.95 9.22
N TYR A 177 -3.99 -3.46 8.17
CA TYR A 177 -4.01 -4.91 7.87
C TYR A 177 -3.37 -5.76 8.97
N LEU A 178 -2.27 -5.29 9.57
CA LEU A 178 -1.58 -6.00 10.64
C LEU A 178 -2.46 -6.18 11.89
N ARG A 179 -3.34 -5.22 12.16
CA ARG A 179 -4.31 -5.29 13.27
C ARG A 179 -5.54 -6.13 12.95
N MET A 180 -5.97 -6.12 11.68
CA MET A 180 -7.24 -6.73 11.24
C MET A 180 -7.12 -8.23 10.95
N LEU A 181 -5.93 -8.72 10.60
CA LEU A 181 -5.71 -10.11 10.21
C LEU A 181 -5.20 -10.97 11.39
N PRO A 182 -5.79 -12.17 11.63
CA PRO A 182 -5.24 -13.14 12.57
C PRO A 182 -3.81 -13.56 12.19
N ALA A 183 -2.98 -13.84 13.18
CA ALA A 183 -1.55 -14.13 12.97
C ALA A 183 -1.30 -15.25 11.95
N HIS A 184 -2.00 -16.38 12.05
CA HIS A 184 -1.85 -17.50 11.11
C HIS A 184 -2.27 -17.10 9.68
N THR A 185 -3.41 -16.42 9.54
CA THR A 185 -3.88 -15.90 8.25
C THR A 185 -2.85 -14.98 7.59
N THR A 186 -2.19 -14.10 8.37
CA THR A 186 -1.17 -13.18 7.86
C THR A 186 0.02 -13.91 7.24
N TRP A 187 0.53 -14.97 7.89
CA TRP A 187 1.65 -15.76 7.34
C TRP A 187 1.27 -16.45 6.03
N PHE A 188 0.10 -17.10 5.98
CA PHE A 188 -0.37 -17.76 4.77
C PHE A 188 -0.65 -16.76 3.65
N LEU A 189 -1.25 -15.61 3.97
CA LEU A 189 -1.51 -14.54 3.02
C LEU A 189 -0.22 -13.98 2.42
N LEU A 190 0.81 -13.75 3.24
CA LEU A 190 2.13 -13.30 2.77
C LEU A 190 2.72 -14.29 1.77
N CYS A 191 2.77 -15.58 2.11
CA CYS A 191 3.25 -16.62 1.21
C CYS A 191 2.42 -16.69 -0.09
N ALA A 192 1.09 -16.65 0.01
CA ALA A 192 0.21 -16.75 -1.14
C ALA A 192 0.31 -15.54 -2.07
N ILE A 193 0.43 -14.31 -1.53
CA ILE A 193 0.63 -13.09 -2.34
C ILE A 193 2.00 -13.14 -3.04
N THR A 194 3.06 -13.57 -2.36
CA THR A 194 4.39 -13.71 -2.99
C THR A 194 4.37 -14.71 -4.14
N LEU A 195 3.69 -15.86 -3.96
CA LEU A 195 3.52 -16.84 -5.04
C LEU A 195 2.68 -16.28 -6.19
N TRP A 196 1.60 -15.56 -5.89
CA TRP A 196 0.75 -14.92 -6.88
C TRP A 196 1.50 -13.89 -7.72
N ASP A 197 2.27 -13.00 -7.07
CA ASP A 197 3.06 -11.98 -7.75
C ASP A 197 4.11 -12.61 -8.69
N ALA A 198 4.82 -13.64 -8.22
CA ALA A 198 5.75 -14.41 -9.06
C ALA A 198 5.06 -15.06 -10.27
N PHE A 199 3.87 -15.65 -10.07
CA PHE A 199 3.08 -16.24 -11.15
C PHE A 199 2.61 -15.19 -12.17
N ALA A 200 2.12 -14.04 -11.70
CA ALA A 200 1.61 -12.96 -12.54
C ALA A 200 2.72 -12.34 -13.42
N VAL A 201 3.95 -12.23 -12.90
CA VAL A 201 5.11 -11.72 -13.65
C VAL A 201 5.60 -12.72 -14.70
N LEU A 202 5.59 -14.02 -14.39
CA LEU A 202 6.07 -15.07 -15.30
C LEU A 202 5.05 -15.43 -16.40
N ALA A 203 3.81 -14.95 -16.33
CA ALA A 203 2.79 -15.25 -17.32
C ALA A 203 3.13 -14.63 -18.70
N PRO A 204 3.33 -15.45 -19.76
CA PRO A 204 3.84 -14.99 -21.07
C PRO A 204 2.86 -14.15 -21.89
N GLN A 205 1.63 -13.93 -21.41
CA GLN A 205 0.62 -13.05 -21.99
C GLN A 205 0.28 -11.88 -21.05
N GLY A 206 1.27 -11.42 -20.31
CA GLY A 206 1.08 -10.35 -19.34
C GLY A 206 0.71 -9.02 -20.01
N PRO A 207 -0.22 -8.25 -19.42
CA PRO A 207 -0.54 -6.88 -19.83
C PRO A 207 0.66 -5.92 -19.80
N LEU A 208 1.76 -6.33 -19.16
CA LEU A 208 3.03 -5.60 -19.16
C LEU A 208 3.57 -5.37 -20.58
N ASN A 209 3.45 -6.35 -21.49
CA ASN A 209 3.86 -6.18 -22.90
C ASN A 209 2.96 -5.20 -23.66
N LEU A 210 1.69 -5.10 -23.24
CA LEU A 210 0.72 -4.16 -23.82
C LEU A 210 0.95 -2.73 -23.32
N ILE A 211 1.37 -2.59 -22.05
CA ILE A 211 1.73 -1.32 -21.42
C ILE A 211 3.09 -0.83 -21.93
N THR A 212 4.11 -1.69 -22.08
CA THR A 212 5.40 -1.31 -22.66
C THR A 212 5.24 -0.88 -24.11
N GLY A 213 4.43 -1.60 -24.91
CA GLY A 213 4.09 -1.19 -26.27
C GLY A 213 3.31 0.13 -26.34
N CYS A 214 2.48 0.45 -25.35
CA CYS A 214 1.83 1.76 -25.23
C CYS A 214 2.77 2.87 -24.74
N ALA A 215 3.72 2.55 -23.85
CA ALA A 215 4.67 3.50 -23.28
C ALA A 215 5.73 3.94 -24.30
N GLU A 216 6.21 3.02 -25.14
CA GLU A 216 7.16 3.30 -26.23
C GLU A 216 6.55 4.24 -27.28
N ASN A 217 5.27 4.06 -27.61
CA ASN A 217 4.53 4.98 -28.48
C ASN A 217 4.27 6.37 -27.85
N TYR A 218 4.37 6.50 -26.53
CA TYR A 218 4.15 7.77 -25.80
C TYR A 218 5.47 8.52 -25.51
N SER A 219 6.60 7.80 -25.36
CA SER A 219 7.93 8.41 -25.18
C SER A 219 8.41 9.18 -26.42
N ASP A 220 7.95 8.81 -27.61
CA ASP A 220 8.30 9.53 -28.85
C ASP A 220 7.53 10.85 -29.04
N ASN A 221 6.43 11.06 -28.29
CA ASN A 221 5.52 12.19 -28.51
C ASN A 221 5.41 13.20 -27.36
N VAL A 222 6.02 12.96 -26.18
CA VAL A 222 5.84 13.85 -25.02
C VAL A 222 7.15 14.06 -24.27
N ASN A 223 7.63 15.31 -24.30
CA ASN A 223 8.69 15.84 -23.43
C ASN A 223 8.53 15.29 -22.00
N SER A 224 9.65 14.86 -21.42
CA SER A 224 9.85 14.09 -20.19
C SER A 224 9.28 14.64 -18.87
N SER A 225 8.35 15.59 -18.88
CA SER A 225 7.80 16.25 -17.70
C SER A 225 6.46 15.69 -17.18
N ILE A 226 5.74 14.85 -17.93
CA ILE A 226 4.40 14.35 -17.55
C ILE A 226 4.43 13.00 -16.81
N PHE A 227 5.50 12.21 -16.92
CA PHE A 227 5.54 10.85 -16.31
C PHE A 227 5.65 10.87 -14.77
N ASN A 228 5.82 12.02 -14.13
CA ASN A 228 6.09 12.12 -12.69
C ASN A 228 4.83 12.33 -11.82
N VAL A 229 3.62 12.29 -12.38
CA VAL A 229 2.39 12.60 -11.63
C VAL A 229 1.28 11.53 -11.74
N TYR A 230 1.31 10.63 -12.73
CA TYR A 230 0.17 9.70 -12.94
C TYR A 230 0.56 8.28 -13.39
N CYS A 231 1.64 7.75 -12.82
CA CYS A 231 1.84 6.30 -12.64
C CYS A 231 2.38 6.06 -11.23
#